data_AF-A0A1Q5U4S4-F1
#
_entry.id   AF-A0A1Q5U4S4-F1
#
_cell.length_a   1.000
_cell.length_b   1.000
_cell.length_c   1.000
_cell.angle_alpha   90.00
_cell.angle_beta   90.00
_cell.angle_gamma   90.00
#
_symmetry.space_group_name_H-M   'P 1'
#
loop_
_entity.id
_entity.type
_entity.pdbx_description
1 polymer ?
#
loop_
_entity_poly.entity_id
_entity_poly.type
_entity_poly.pdbx_seq_one_letter_code
_entity_poly.pdbx_strand_id
1 'polypeptide(L)'
;MATERELQVACLWGLQNIAFRELQEEIINLSPGTQVNYSLLEDVLVIKGCFDDDTEAAVVACIKNYVKKHMHHNLPDVSTLLGSTSP
;
A
#
# COMPACT_ATOMS: atom_id res chain seq x y z
N MET A 1 16.68 -6.20 22.56
CA MET A 1 16.77 -7.32 21.59
C MET A 1 15.76 -7.00 20.49
N ALA A 2 16.20 -6.76 19.26
CA ALA A 2 15.29 -6.52 18.15
C ALA A 2 14.66 -7.86 17.76
N THR A 3 13.32 -7.94 17.80
CA THR A 3 12.59 -9.15 17.41
C THR A 3 12.15 -8.95 15.97
N GLU A 4 12.40 -9.93 15.10
CA GLU A 4 11.92 -9.90 13.73
C GLU A 4 10.39 -9.93 13.72
N ARG A 5 9.78 -9.02 12.97
CA ARG A 5 8.33 -8.88 12.82
C ARG A 5 7.94 -8.94 11.36
N GLU A 6 6.74 -9.46 11.11
CA GLU A 6 6.13 -9.55 9.79
C GLU A 6 4.81 -8.79 9.78
N LEU A 7 4.68 -7.84 8.85
CA LEU A 7 3.45 -7.13 8.56
C LEU A 7 2.95 -7.57 7.19
N GLN A 8 1.68 -7.94 7.11
CA GLN A 8 1.00 -8.26 5.86
C GLN A 8 -0.12 -7.26 5.61
N VAL A 9 -0.13 -6.69 4.41
CA VAL A 9 -1.19 -5.79 3.95
C VAL A 9 -1.81 -6.41 2.69
N ALA A 10 -3.09 -6.73 2.78
CA ALA A 10 -3.89 -7.24 1.67
C ALA A 10 -4.79 -6.13 1.08
N CYS A 11 -5.29 -6.34 -0.13
CA CYS A 11 -6.23 -5.46 -0.82
C CYS A 11 -5.64 -4.09 -1.21
N LEU A 12 -4.60 -4.10 -2.02
CA LEU A 12 -3.95 -2.89 -2.57
C LEU A 12 -4.49 -2.50 -3.96
N TRP A 13 -5.76 -2.86 -4.22
CA TRP A 13 -6.45 -2.67 -5.49
C TRP A 13 -6.34 -1.23 -6.00
N GLY A 14 -5.89 -1.08 -7.24
CA GLY A 14 -5.76 0.22 -7.92
C GLY A 14 -4.38 0.87 -7.84
N LEU A 15 -3.44 0.26 -7.12
CA LEU A 15 -2.02 0.63 -7.18
C LEU A 15 -1.37 -0.02 -8.42
N GLN A 16 -0.65 0.78 -9.20
CA GLN A 16 0.12 0.31 -10.35
C GLN A 16 1.54 -0.09 -9.91
N ASN A 17 2.25 -0.89 -10.71
CA ASN A 17 3.63 -1.35 -10.43
C ASN A 17 4.61 -0.23 -10.04
N ILE A 18 4.46 0.97 -10.63
CA ILE A 18 5.28 2.15 -10.30
C ILE A 18 5.03 2.58 -8.85
N ALA A 19 3.76 2.60 -8.44
CA ALA A 19 3.34 3.05 -7.13
C ALA A 19 3.79 2.07 -6.02
N PHE A 20 3.84 0.77 -6.30
CA PHE A 20 4.40 -0.22 -5.39
C PHE A 20 5.90 -0.03 -5.16
N ARG A 21 6.65 0.33 -6.21
CA ARG A 21 8.08 0.58 -6.10
C ARG A 21 8.38 1.79 -5.23
N GLU A 22 7.62 2.88 -5.42
CA GLU A 22 7.73 4.08 -4.57
C GLU A 22 7.38 3.79 -3.11
N LEU A 23 6.29 3.03 -2.88
CA LEU A 23 5.91 2.60 -1.52
C LEU A 23 7.00 1.74 -0.86
N GLN A 24 7.61 0.83 -1.62
CA GLN A 24 8.72 0.02 -1.15
C GLN A 24 9.93 0.88 -0.75
N GLU A 25 10.29 1.89 -1.55
CA GLU A 25 11.39 2.82 -1.24
C GLU A 25 11.09 3.66 0.02
N GLU A 26 9.84 4.14 0.20
CA GLU A 26 9.44 4.85 1.42
C GLU A 26 9.58 3.96 2.67
N ILE A 27 9.13 2.70 2.61
CA ILE A 27 9.21 1.76 3.74
C ILE A 27 10.68 1.43 4.07
N ILE A 28 11.53 1.22 3.07
CA ILE A 28 12.97 0.94 3.28
C ILE A 28 13.67 2.16 3.91
N ASN A 29 13.28 3.38 3.54
CA ASN A 29 13.82 4.60 4.15
C ASN A 29 13.39 4.76 5.61
N LEU A 30 12.16 4.36 5.96
CA LEU A 30 11.67 4.38 7.33
C LEU A 30 12.33 3.32 8.21
N SER A 31 12.62 2.15 7.64
CA SER A 31 13.26 1.05 8.37
C SER A 31 14.32 0.36 7.50
N PRO A 32 15.58 0.81 7.60
CA PRO A 32 16.68 0.24 6.83
C PRO A 32 16.88 -1.24 7.17
N GLY A 33 16.96 -2.10 6.15
CA GLY A 33 17.12 -3.54 6.32
C GLY A 33 15.81 -4.33 6.31
N THR A 34 14.67 -3.65 6.17
CA THR A 34 13.36 -4.31 5.99
C THR A 34 13.23 -4.85 4.57
N GLN A 35 12.80 -6.10 4.44
CA GLN A 35 12.45 -6.71 3.17
C GLN A 35 10.98 -6.43 2.86
N VAL A 36 10.71 -5.89 1.69
CA VAL A 36 9.36 -5.59 1.20
C VAL A 36 9.15 -6.39 -0.07
N ASN A 37 8.13 -7.26 -0.06
CA ASN A 37 7.79 -8.13 -1.19
C ASN A 37 6.31 -7.97 -1.52
N TYR A 38 5.98 -7.79 -2.80
CA TYR A 38 4.60 -7.71 -3.25
C TYR A 38 4.25 -8.90 -4.14
N SER A 39 3.21 -9.64 -3.76
CA SER A 39 2.64 -10.74 -4.54
C SER A 39 1.48 -10.21 -5.38
N LEU A 40 1.71 -10.01 -6.68
CA LEU A 40 0.67 -9.59 -7.64
C LEU A 40 -0.48 -10.60 -7.76
N LEU A 41 -0.18 -11.90 -7.57
CA LEU A 41 -1.16 -12.97 -7.68
C LEU A 41 -2.14 -12.98 -6.49
N GLU A 42 -1.64 -12.68 -5.30
CA GLU A 42 -2.41 -12.68 -4.07
C GLU A 42 -2.88 -11.27 -3.67
N ASP A 43 -2.37 -10.23 -4.34
CA ASP A 43 -2.58 -8.82 -4.02
C ASP A 43 -2.20 -8.51 -2.55
N VAL A 44 -1.04 -9.02 -2.14
CA VAL A 44 -0.52 -8.91 -0.76
C VAL A 44 0.87 -8.31 -0.77
N LEU A 45 1.07 -7.29 0.05
CA LEU A 45 2.37 -6.71 0.39
C LEU A 45 2.84 -7.28 1.74
N VAL A 46 4.01 -7.91 1.73
CA VAL A 46 4.66 -8.51 2.89
C VAL A 46 5.89 -7.69 3.26
N ILE A 47 5.95 -7.23 4.51
CA ILE A 47 7.03 -6.40 5.05
C ILE A 47 7.66 -7.16 6.22
N LYS A 48 8.93 -7.53 6.09
CA LYS A 48 9.69 -8.31 7.08
C LYS A 48 10.89 -7.53 7.56
N GLY A 49 11.05 -7.36 8.85
CA GLY A 49 12.26 -6.74 9.38
C GLY A 49 12.26 -6.60 10.89
N CYS A 50 13.31 -5.96 11.38
CA CYS A 50 13.47 -5.63 12.80
C CYS A 50 13.03 -4.18 13.00
N PHE A 51 11.77 -3.99 13.35
CA PHE A 51 11.21 -2.67 13.68
C PHE A 51 10.54 -2.70 15.06
N ASP A 52 10.68 -1.59 15.79
CA ASP A 52 9.97 -1.30 17.04
C ASP A 52 8.53 -0.81 16.78
N ASP A 53 7.74 -0.69 17.85
CA ASP A 53 6.32 -0.32 17.76
C ASP A 53 6.11 1.06 17.10
N ASP A 54 7.03 2.00 17.30
CA ASP A 54 6.97 3.33 16.68
C ASP A 54 7.24 3.25 15.17
N THR A 55 8.23 2.45 14.77
CA THR A 55 8.55 2.20 13.36
C THR A 55 7.42 1.45 12.66
N GLU A 56 6.82 0.46 13.33
CA GLU A 56 5.63 -0.24 12.83
C GLU A 56 4.46 0.73 12.56
N ALA A 57 4.17 1.61 13.52
CA ALA A 57 3.14 2.63 13.36
C ALA A 57 3.44 3.59 12.19
N ALA A 58 4.71 3.97 12.01
CA ALA A 58 5.14 4.81 10.89
C ALA A 58 4.96 4.13 9.53
N VAL A 59 5.32 2.84 9.42
CA VAL A 59 5.11 2.02 8.20
C VAL A 59 3.62 1.91 7.87
N VAL A 60 2.79 1.59 8.87
CA VAL A 60 1.33 1.51 8.68
C VAL A 60 0.75 2.87 8.25
N ALA A 61 1.22 3.97 8.84
CA ALA A 61 0.79 5.31 8.46
C ALA A 61 1.21 5.69 7.03
N CYS A 62 2.43 5.33 6.62
CA CYS A 62 2.93 5.50 5.25
C CYS A 62 2.00 4.79 4.26
N ILE A 63 1.73 3.50 4.46
CA ILE A 63 0.85 2.71 3.58
C ILE A 63 -0.56 3.32 3.50
N LYS A 64 -1.15 3.70 4.64
CA LYS A 64 -2.49 4.34 4.66
C LYS A 64 -2.52 5.65 3.88
N ASN A 65 -1.51 6.50 4.07
CA ASN A 65 -1.41 7.77 3.34
C ASN A 65 -1.20 7.54 1.84
N TYR A 66 -0.40 6.55 1.48
CA TYR A 66 -0.12 6.19 0.11
C TYR A 66 -1.40 5.69 -0.59
N VAL A 67 -2.09 4.71 -0.01
CA VAL A 67 -3.39 4.22 -0.52
C VAL A 67 -4.40 5.36 -0.66
N LYS A 68 -4.49 6.25 0.34
CA LYS A 68 -5.40 7.40 0.29
C LYS A 68 -5.08 8.36 -0.87
N LYS A 69 -3.79 8.67 -1.11
CA LYS A 69 -3.37 9.53 -2.22
C LYS A 69 -3.71 8.93 -3.59
N HIS A 70 -3.56 7.61 -3.74
CA HIS A 70 -3.74 6.93 -5.02
C HIS A 70 -5.18 6.45 -5.29
N MET A 71 -6.02 6.23 -4.27
CA MET A 71 -7.44 5.90 -4.44
C MET A 71 -8.23 7.00 -5.16
N HIS A 72 -7.83 8.28 -5.03
CA HIS A 72 -8.53 9.40 -5.65
C HIS A 72 -8.31 9.52 -7.17
N HIS A 73 -7.38 8.75 -7.76
CA HIS A 73 -7.06 8.86 -9.18
C HIS A 73 -7.75 7.85 -10.10
N ASN A 74 -8.41 6.82 -9.55
CA ASN A 74 -8.88 5.66 -10.35
C ASN A 74 -10.31 5.18 -10.08
N LEU A 75 -11.15 5.95 -9.40
CA LEU A 75 -12.59 5.64 -9.43
C LEU A 75 -13.19 6.29 -10.69
N PRO A 76 -13.55 5.53 -11.74
CA PRO A 76 -14.48 6.06 -12.72
C PRO A 76 -15.74 6.46 -11.96
N ASP A 77 -16.13 7.72 -12.10
CA ASP A 77 -17.32 8.25 -11.48
C ASP A 77 -18.53 7.42 -11.94
N VAL A 78 -19.07 6.57 -11.05
CA VAL A 78 -20.19 5.66 -11.34
C VAL A 78 -21.44 6.45 -11.76
N SER A 79 -21.49 7.74 -11.47
CA SER A 79 -22.54 8.65 -11.94
C SER A 79 -22.54 8.83 -13.46
N THR A 80 -21.47 8.47 -14.16
CA THR A 80 -21.39 8.55 -15.63
C THR A 80 -22.08 7.37 -16.34
N LEU A 81 -22.38 6.26 -15.63
CA LEU A 81 -22.96 5.05 -16.25
C LEU A 81 -24.49 4.98 -16.18
N LEU A 82 -25.17 5.91 -15.50
CA LEU A 82 -26.63 5.85 -15.26
C LEU A 82 -27.41 7.08 -15.80
N GLY A 83 -26.84 7.82 -16.76
CA GLY A 83 -27.37 9.13 -17.16
C GLY A 83 -27.97 9.27 -18.57
N SER A 84 -28.16 8.20 -19.34
CA SER A 84 -28.65 8.31 -20.73
C SER A 84 -29.79 7.35 -21.04
N THR A 85 -30.96 7.59 -20.43
CA THR A 85 -32.25 7.22 -21.05
C THR A 85 -33.24 8.37 -20.88
N SER A 86 -33.23 9.28 -21.85
CA SER A 86 -34.33 10.23 -22.07
C SER A 86 -35.45 9.54 -22.85
N PRO A 87 -36.72 9.64 -22.42
CA PRO A 87 -37.84 9.76 -23.34
C PRO A 87 -38.10 11.22 -23.72
#